data_AF-A0A375HDW4-F1
#
_entry.id   AF-A0A375HDW4-F1
#
_cell.length_a   1.000
_cell.length_b   1.000
_cell.length_c   1.000
_cell.angle_alpha   90.00
_cell.angle_beta   90.00
_cell.angle_gamma   90.00
#
_symmetry.space_group_name_H-M   'P 1'
#
loop_
_entity.id
_entity.type
_entity.pdbx_description
1 polymer ?
#
loop_
_entity_poly.entity_id
_entity_poly.type
_entity_poly.pdbx_seq_one_letter_code
_entity_poly.pdbx_strand_id
1 'polypeptide(L)' 'MTLNMRCDRDVVEAFKATGDGWQTRINDVLRAYAGSHRMLPGR' A
#
# COMPACT_ATOMS: atom_id res chain seq x y z
N MET A 1 -8.11 -5.39 -9.39
CA MET A 1 -6.82 -6.05 -9.70
C MET A 1 -6.32 -6.68 -8.42
N THR A 2 -5.99 -7.96 -8.42
CA THR A 2 -5.51 -8.66 -7.22
C THR A 2 -3.99 -8.76 -7.30
N LEU A 3 -3.29 -8.25 -6.28
CA LEU A 3 -1.84 -8.32 -6.18
C LEU A 3 -1.45 -9.40 -5.16
N ASN A 4 -0.52 -10.27 -5.52
CA ASN A 4 0.11 -11.20 -4.59
C ASN A 4 1.52 -10.70 -4.26
N MET A 5 1.74 -10.29 -3.01
CA MET A 5 3.02 -9.80 -2.52
C MET A 5 3.28 -10.28 -1.10
N ARG A 6 4.56 -10.43 -0.73
CA ARG A 6 4.95 -10.69 0.65
C ARG A 6 4.94 -9.38 1.42
N CYS A 7 4.31 -9.40 2.59
CA CYS A 7 4.26 -8.28 3.52
C CYS A 7 4.28 -8.85 4.94
N ASP A 8 4.86 -8.13 5.88
CA ASP A 8 4.87 -8.56 7.27
C ASP A 8 3.44 -8.57 7.85
N ARG A 9 3.16 -9.58 8.66
CA ARG A 9 1.81 -9.84 9.17
C ARG A 9 1.30 -8.69 10.04
N ASP A 10 2.15 -8.18 10.93
CA ASP A 10 1.87 -7.06 11.82
C ASP A 10 1.54 -5.78 11.04
N VAL A 11 2.25 -5.49 9.95
CA VAL A 11 1.96 -4.36 9.06
C VAL A 11 0.55 -4.50 8.48
N VAL A 12 0.22 -5.66 7.91
CA VAL A 12 -1.11 -5.90 7.33
C VAL A 12 -2.22 -5.79 8.37
N GLU A 13 -2.01 -6.36 9.57
CA GLU A 13 -2.99 -6.28 10.66
C GLU A 13 -3.19 -4.85 11.16
N ALA A 14 -2.13 -4.03 11.23
CA ALA A 14 -2.24 -2.61 11.57
C ALA A 14 -3.11 -1.84 10.56
N PHE A 15 -2.93 -2.10 9.26
CA PHE A 15 -3.80 -1.50 8.23
C PHE A 15 -5.24 -2.00 8.35
N LYS A 16 -5.47 -3.32 8.51
CA LYS A 16 -6.82 -3.88 8.69
C LYS A 16 -7.56 -3.30 9.89
N ALA A 17 -6.85 -3.00 10.99
CA ALA A 17 -7.42 -2.38 12.18
C ALA A 17 -7.97 -0.96 11.91
N THR A 18 -7.60 -0.31 10.80
CA THR A 18 -8.18 0.97 10.36
C THR A 18 -9.60 0.84 9.78
N GLY A 19 -10.13 -0.39 9.69
CA GLY A 19 -11.45 -0.70 9.18
C GLY A 19 -11.52 -0.73 7.65
N ASP A 20 -12.73 -0.53 7.13
CA ASP A 20 -12.98 -0.58 5.69
C ASP A 20 -12.11 0.41 4.93
N GLY A 21 -11.69 -0.01 3.72
CA GLY A 21 -10.80 0.77 2.87
C GLY A 21 -9.31 0.69 3.23
N TRP A 22 -8.91 -0.18 4.17
CA TRP A 22 -7.49 -0.37 4.52
C TRP A 22 -6.60 -0.71 3.31
N GLN A 23 -7.15 -1.45 2.33
CA GLN A 23 -6.46 -1.79 1.07
C GLN A 23 -6.18 -0.55 0.22
N THR A 24 -7.14 0.38 0.15
CA THR A 24 -6.94 1.67 -0.53
C THR A 24 -5.88 2.49 0.21
N ARG A 25 -5.94 2.54 1.55
CA ARG A 25 -4.95 3.26 2.37
C ARG A 25 -3.53 2.74 2.15
N ILE A 26 -3.30 1.42 2.20
CA ILE A 26 -1.96 0.87 1.95
C ILE A 26 -1.51 1.13 0.52
N ASN A 27 -2.41 1.06 -0.47
CA ASN A 27 -2.09 1.41 -1.85
C ASN A 27 -1.67 2.89 -2.01
N ASP A 28 -2.36 3.81 -1.33
CA ASP A 28 -2.02 5.24 -1.37
C ASP A 28 -0.64 5.50 -0.75
N VAL A 29 -0.31 4.83 0.35
CA VAL A 29 1.02 4.89 0.98
C VAL A 29 2.10 4.36 0.02
N LEU A 30 1.88 3.19 -0.59
CA LEU A 30 2.80 2.61 -1.57
C LEU A 30 2.99 3.54 -2.77
N ARG A 31 1.91 4.17 -3.25
CA ARG A 31 1.95 5.12 -4.37
C ARG A 31 2.72 6.40 -4.01
N ALA A 32 2.51 6.95 -2.82
CA ALA A 32 3.25 8.11 -2.33
C ALA A 32 4.75 7.81 -2.22
N TYR A 33 5.10 6.66 -1.63
CA TYR A 33 6.47 6.19 -1.56
C TYR A 33 7.09 6.04 -2.94
N ALA A 34 6.44 5.30 -3.84
CA ALA A 34 6.91 5.09 -5.20
C ALA A 34 7.06 6.40 -5.99
N GLY A 35 6.15 7.36 -5.81
CA GLY A 35 6.24 8.69 -6.42
C GLY A 35 7.44 9.48 -5.92
N SER A 36 7.67 9.52 -4.60
CA SER A 36 8.82 10.22 -4.00
C SER A 36 10.17 9.62 -4.42
N HIS A 37 10.20 8.33 -4.78
CA HIS A 37 11.41 7.62 -5.22
C HIS A 37 11.52 7.48 -6.75
N ARG A 38 10.70 8.22 -7.52
CA ARG A 38 10.68 8.17 -9.01
C ARG A 38 10.49 6.75 -9.57
N MET A 39 9.79 5.88 -8.83
CA MET A 39 9.49 4.50 -9.24
C MET A 39 8.23 4.43 -10.11
N LEU A 40 7.34 5.41 -9.98
CA LEU A 40 6.20 5.56 -10.87
C LEU A 40 6.67 6.24 -12.16
N PRO A 41 6.22 5.79 -13.34
CA PRO A 41 6.50 6.48 -14.59
C PRO A 41 6.01 7.93 -14.48
N GLY A 42 6.85 8.86 -14.97
CA GLY A 42 6.49 10.27 -15.09
C GLY A 42 5.16 10.36 -15.82
N ARG A 43 4.18 10.97 -15.16
CA ARG A 43 2.82 11.11 -15.69
C ARG A 43 2.83 11.92 -16.98
#